data_AF-A0A8C4Q7M3-F1
#
_entry.id   AF-A0A8C4Q7M3-F1
#
_cell.length_a   1.000
_cell.length_b   1.000
_cell.length_c   1.000
_cell.angle_alpha   90.00
_cell.angle_beta   90.00
_cell.angle_gamma   90.00
#
_symmetry.space_group_name_H-M   'P 1'
#
loop_
_entity.id
_entity.type
_entity.pdbx_description
1 polymer ?
#
loop_
_entity_poly.entity_id
_entity_poly.type
_entity_poly.pdbx_seq_one_letter_code
_entity_poly.pdbx_strand_id
1 'polypeptide(L)'
;MAVVATAERGLVIYQLENQPSEYKRIDSPLKHQHRCVTIFLDKQSKPTGFALGSIEGRVAIQYIQPANPTKDNFTFKCHRSNGQTGPQDIYAVNQIAFHPVHGTLATVGSDGRFSFWDKDARTKLKTSDVLDQPITACSFNHNGNIFAYSSSYDWSKGHEYYNPQKKNYIFLRNASEELKPRSKKSM
;
A
#
# COMPACT_ATOMS: atom_id res chain seq x y z
N MET A 1 -6.04 5.23 17.46
CA MET A 1 -5.97 3.83 16.98
C MET A 1 -4.58 3.55 16.45
N ALA A 2 -4.04 2.36 16.71
CA ALA A 2 -2.81 1.87 16.09
C ALA A 2 -3.01 0.45 15.54
N VAL A 3 -2.23 0.08 14.52
CA VAL A 3 -2.23 -1.27 13.93
C VAL A 3 -0.79 -1.74 13.84
N VAL A 4 -0.51 -2.94 14.36
CA VAL A 4 0.83 -3.53 14.39
C VAL A 4 0.78 -4.87 13.66
N ALA A 5 1.64 -5.02 12.66
CA ALA A 5 1.87 -6.27 11.94
C ALA A 5 3.23 -6.85 12.36
N THR A 6 3.28 -8.14 12.66
CA THR A 6 4.49 -8.82 13.17
C THR A 6 4.94 -9.95 12.24
N ALA A 7 6.06 -10.58 12.60
CA ALA A 7 6.43 -11.91 12.09
C ALA A 7 5.31 -12.94 12.34
N GLU A 8 5.40 -14.09 11.66
CA GLU A 8 4.38 -15.15 11.68
C GLU A 8 2.96 -14.66 11.30
N ARG A 9 2.89 -13.57 10.51
CA ARG A 9 1.64 -12.93 10.06
C ARG A 9 0.73 -12.50 11.21
N GLY A 10 1.28 -12.19 12.38
CA GLY A 10 0.52 -11.59 13.47
C GLY A 10 0.00 -10.19 13.11
N LEU A 11 -1.21 -9.88 13.56
CA LEU A 11 -1.88 -8.60 13.31
C LEU A 11 -2.72 -8.19 14.53
N VAL A 12 -2.39 -7.04 15.10
CA VAL A 12 -2.99 -6.53 16.35
C VAL A 12 -3.41 -5.08 16.17
N ILE A 13 -4.65 -4.77 16.59
CA ILE A 13 -5.19 -3.41 16.64
C ILE A 13 -5.18 -2.95 18.09
N TYR A 14 -4.82 -1.69 18.32
CA TYR A 14 -4.83 -1.03 19.62
C TYR A 14 -5.74 0.20 19.61
N GLN A 15 -6.47 0.39 20.71
CA GLN A 15 -7.10 1.67 21.02
C GLN A 15 -6.08 2.55 21.77
N LEU A 16 -6.22 3.87 21.63
CA LEU A 16 -5.28 4.83 22.23
C LEU A 16 -5.97 5.84 23.16
N GLU A 17 -7.29 5.73 23.34
CA GLU A 17 -8.05 6.62 24.24
C GLU A 17 -7.72 6.27 25.69
N ASN A 18 -7.45 7.30 26.51
CA ASN A 18 -6.96 7.22 27.89
C ASN A 18 -5.58 6.55 28.03
N GLN A 19 -5.49 5.26 27.74
CA GLN A 19 -4.26 4.47 27.81
C GLN A 19 -4.19 3.50 26.62
N PRO A 20 -3.05 3.38 25.92
CA PRO A 20 -2.89 2.39 24.87
C PRO A 20 -3.15 0.98 25.38
N SER A 21 -4.13 0.30 24.78
CA SER A 21 -4.49 -1.07 25.13
C SER A 21 -4.83 -1.85 23.87
N GLU A 22 -4.57 -3.16 23.91
CA GLU A 22 -4.97 -4.06 22.83
C GLU A 22 -6.49 -3.99 22.66
N TYR A 23 -6.92 -3.79 21.42
CA TYR A 23 -8.33 -3.74 21.05
C TYR A 23 -8.78 -5.07 20.42
N LYS A 24 -7.99 -5.61 19.48
CA LYS A 24 -8.34 -6.83 18.75
C LYS A 24 -7.12 -7.50 18.13
N ARG A 25 -7.05 -8.82 18.20
CA ARG A 25 -6.20 -9.66 17.32
C ARG A 25 -7.02 -10.18 16.15
N ILE A 26 -6.41 -10.20 14.98
CA ILE A 26 -7.09 -10.60 13.74
C ILE A 26 -6.26 -11.66 13.04
N ASP A 27 -6.93 -12.68 12.51
CA ASP A 27 -6.31 -13.58 11.55
C ASP A 27 -5.94 -12.80 10.30
N SER A 28 -4.70 -12.96 9.85
CA SER A 28 -4.22 -12.20 8.70
C SER A 28 -5.02 -12.55 7.43
N PRO A 29 -5.51 -11.53 6.69
CA PRO A 29 -6.13 -11.73 5.39
C PRO A 29 -5.11 -12.08 4.29
N LEU A 30 -3.81 -12.06 4.59
CA LEU A 30 -2.73 -12.38 3.67
C LEU A 30 -2.06 -13.70 4.06
N LYS A 31 -1.65 -14.46 3.05
CA LYS A 31 -1.05 -15.79 3.22
C LYS A 31 0.47 -15.75 3.36
N HIS A 32 1.10 -14.59 3.11
CA HIS A 32 2.55 -14.41 3.12
C HIS A 32 2.95 -13.32 4.11
N GLN A 33 4.25 -13.21 4.37
CA GLN A 33 4.84 -12.26 5.31
C GLN A 33 4.32 -10.82 5.07
N HIS A 34 3.94 -10.16 6.17
CA HIS A 34 3.57 -8.76 6.18
C HIS A 34 4.80 -7.88 5.96
N ARG A 35 4.63 -6.77 5.23
CA ARG A 35 5.74 -5.84 4.97
C ARG A 35 5.43 -4.40 5.33
N CYS A 36 4.22 -3.93 5.04
CA CYS A 36 3.81 -2.57 5.34
C CYS A 36 2.33 -2.50 5.73
N VAL A 37 1.97 -1.53 6.57
CA VAL A 37 0.58 -1.28 6.99
C VAL A 37 0.34 0.23 7.10
N THR A 38 -0.84 0.67 6.72
CA THR A 38 -1.28 2.07 6.91
C THR A 38 -2.76 2.12 7.25
N ILE A 39 -3.12 3.02 8.17
CA ILE A 39 -4.50 3.27 8.55
C ILE A 39 -5.15 4.17 7.47
N PHE A 40 -6.45 3.96 7.22
CA PHE A 40 -7.27 4.90 6.47
C PHE A 40 -8.46 5.38 7.29
N LEU A 41 -8.94 6.56 6.92
CA LEU A 41 -10.00 7.26 7.62
C LEU A 41 -11.34 7.11 6.88
N ASP A 42 -12.44 7.27 7.61
CA ASP A 42 -13.76 7.47 7.02
C ASP A 42 -13.95 8.93 6.56
N LYS A 43 -15.16 9.25 6.08
CA LYS A 43 -15.52 10.60 5.62
C LYS A 43 -15.53 11.64 6.75
N GLN A 44 -15.59 11.21 8.01
CA GLN A 44 -15.57 12.03 9.21
C GLN A 44 -14.15 12.13 9.79
N SER A 45 -13.12 11.73 9.02
CA SER A 45 -11.71 11.72 9.44
C SER A 45 -11.44 10.84 10.67
N LYS A 46 -12.29 9.83 10.93
CA LYS A 46 -12.05 8.85 12.00
C LYS A 46 -11.35 7.62 11.45
N PRO A 47 -10.39 7.03 12.18
CA PRO A 47 -9.79 5.76 11.79
C PRO A 47 -10.85 4.66 11.68
N THR A 48 -10.98 4.03 10.51
CA THR A 48 -12.04 3.05 10.23
C THR A 48 -11.51 1.71 9.70
N GLY A 49 -10.27 1.70 9.20
CA GLY A 49 -9.64 0.51 8.66
C GLY A 49 -8.16 0.70 8.37
N PHE A 50 -7.56 -0.30 7.75
CA PHE A 50 -6.16 -0.27 7.32
C PHE A 50 -5.95 -1.03 6.01
N ALA A 51 -4.92 -0.63 5.27
CA ALA A 51 -4.36 -1.39 4.18
C ALA A 51 -3.10 -2.12 4.66
N LEU A 52 -2.97 -3.39 4.31
CA LEU A 52 -1.84 -4.26 4.67
C LEU A 52 -1.20 -4.81 3.39
N GLY A 53 0.10 -4.60 3.21
CA GLY A 53 0.88 -5.13 2.10
C GLY A 53 1.74 -6.33 2.51
N SER A 54 1.87 -7.30 1.61
CA SER A 54 2.74 -8.47 1.80
C SER A 54 3.86 -8.55 0.76
N ILE A 55 4.74 -9.52 0.94
CA ILE A 55 5.82 -9.83 0.01
C ILE A 55 5.35 -10.52 -1.29
N GLU A 56 4.07 -10.90 -1.42
CA GLU A 56 3.53 -11.63 -2.58
C GLU A 56 2.79 -10.75 -3.61
N GLY A 57 3.14 -9.46 -3.71
CA GLY A 57 2.50 -8.54 -4.64
C GLY A 57 0.98 -8.47 -4.41
N ARG A 58 0.59 -8.25 -3.16
CA ARG A 58 -0.80 -8.23 -2.72
C ARG A 58 -1.01 -7.25 -1.59
N VAL A 59 -2.14 -6.55 -1.64
CA VAL A 59 -2.62 -5.68 -0.57
C VAL A 59 -4.00 -6.16 -0.11
N ALA A 60 -4.23 -6.15 1.19
CA ALA A 60 -5.54 -6.34 1.81
C ALA A 60 -6.11 -4.99 2.28
N ILE A 61 -7.39 -4.75 2.04
CA ILE A 61 -8.17 -3.68 2.64
C ILE A 61 -9.04 -4.30 3.72
N GLN A 62 -8.87 -3.83 4.96
CA GLN A 62 -9.58 -4.34 6.14
C GLN A 62 -10.26 -3.18 6.88
N TYR A 63 -11.58 -3.25 6.99
CA TYR A 63 -12.36 -2.42 7.88
C TYR A 63 -12.43 -3.06 9.26
N ILE A 64 -12.46 -2.25 10.31
CA ILE A 64 -12.48 -2.75 11.70
C ILE A 64 -13.87 -3.22 12.10
N GLN A 65 -14.89 -2.47 11.67
CA GLN A 65 -16.31 -2.77 11.90
C GLN A 65 -17.10 -2.66 10.59
N PRO A 66 -16.85 -3.53 9.61
CA PRO A 66 -17.61 -3.53 8.36
C PRO A 66 -19.05 -4.00 8.59
N ALA A 67 -20.00 -3.42 7.86
CA ALA A 67 -21.38 -3.88 7.87
C ALA A 67 -21.51 -5.29 7.25
N ASN A 68 -20.72 -5.60 6.22
CA ASN A 68 -20.64 -6.93 5.63
C ASN A 68 -19.17 -7.33 5.43
N PRO A 69 -18.52 -7.98 6.42
CA PRO A 69 -17.11 -8.33 6.36
C PRO A 69 -16.70 -9.08 5.08
N THR A 70 -17.50 -10.05 4.62
CA THR A 70 -17.21 -10.87 3.45
C THR A 70 -17.18 -10.07 2.14
N LYS A 71 -17.97 -9.00 2.07
CA LYS A 71 -18.01 -8.11 0.91
C LYS A 71 -17.01 -6.97 1.05
N ASP A 72 -16.98 -6.32 2.20
CA ASP A 72 -16.29 -5.04 2.41
C ASP A 72 -14.78 -5.22 2.58
N ASN A 73 -14.35 -6.32 3.20
CA ASN A 73 -12.94 -6.68 3.27
C ASN A 73 -12.55 -7.46 2.01
N PHE A 74 -11.44 -7.07 1.39
CA PHE A 74 -10.97 -7.71 0.17
C PHE A 74 -9.46 -7.62 0.02
N THR A 75 -8.92 -8.38 -0.93
CA THR A 75 -7.51 -8.28 -1.34
C THR A 75 -7.42 -8.03 -2.83
N PHE A 76 -6.35 -7.39 -3.26
CA PHE A 76 -6.05 -7.20 -4.69
C PHE A 76 -4.57 -7.46 -4.98
N LYS A 77 -4.31 -7.97 -6.18
CA LYS A 77 -2.95 -8.21 -6.70
C LYS A 77 -2.35 -6.89 -7.21
N CYS A 78 -1.07 -6.67 -6.93
CA CYS A 78 -0.30 -5.51 -7.36
C CYS A 78 1.18 -5.90 -7.52
N HIS A 79 2.02 -5.04 -8.08
CA HIS A 79 3.47 -5.27 -8.22
C HIS A 79 3.82 -6.67 -8.78
N ARG A 80 3.27 -6.95 -9.98
CA ARG A 80 3.47 -8.20 -10.72
C ARG A 80 3.78 -7.87 -12.17
N SER A 81 4.66 -8.63 -12.81
CA SER A 81 4.93 -8.44 -14.24
C SER A 81 3.75 -8.90 -15.10
N ASN A 82 3.70 -8.42 -16.35
CA ASN A 82 2.69 -8.85 -17.31
C ASN A 82 3.00 -10.29 -17.74
N GLY A 83 2.18 -11.25 -17.32
CA GLY A 83 2.36 -12.69 -17.61
C GLY A 83 1.93 -13.11 -19.02
N GLN A 84 2.04 -12.23 -20.03
CA GLN A 84 1.62 -12.55 -21.40
C GLN A 84 2.63 -13.45 -22.13
N THR A 85 3.91 -13.40 -21.77
CA THR A 85 5.00 -14.09 -22.47
C THR A 85 5.87 -14.94 -21.53
N GLY A 86 5.31 -15.47 -20.45
CA GLY A 86 6.03 -16.32 -19.50
C GLY A 86 5.45 -16.32 -18.09
N PRO A 87 6.18 -16.93 -17.13
CA PRO A 87 5.82 -16.87 -15.72
C PRO A 87 5.64 -15.42 -15.26
N GLN A 88 4.59 -15.18 -14.48
CA GLN A 88 4.37 -13.86 -13.87
C GLN A 88 5.27 -13.71 -12.66
N ASP A 89 6.20 -12.76 -12.73
CA ASP A 89 7.01 -12.38 -11.57
C ASP A 89 6.15 -11.66 -10.54
N ILE A 90 6.42 -11.93 -9.27
CA ILE A 90 5.72 -11.37 -8.12
C ILE A 90 6.73 -10.63 -7.26
N TYR A 91 6.43 -9.39 -6.91
CA TYR A 91 7.33 -8.51 -6.18
C TYR A 91 6.70 -8.06 -4.86
N ALA A 92 7.53 -7.72 -3.87
CA ALA A 92 7.04 -7.27 -2.58
C ALA A 92 6.41 -5.88 -2.66
N VAL A 93 5.40 -5.64 -1.83
CA VAL A 93 4.85 -4.30 -1.59
C VAL A 93 5.67 -3.65 -0.48
N ASN A 94 6.51 -2.69 -0.83
CA ASN A 94 7.43 -2.06 0.11
C ASN A 94 6.74 -1.01 0.99
N GLN A 95 5.85 -0.19 0.43
CA GLN A 95 5.12 0.81 1.20
C GLN A 95 3.75 1.13 0.60
N ILE A 96 2.84 1.57 1.46
CA ILE A 96 1.48 2.01 1.12
C ILE A 96 1.26 3.36 1.80
N ALA A 97 0.69 4.33 1.08
CA ALA A 97 0.33 5.64 1.62
C ALA A 97 -1.05 6.08 1.11
N PHE A 98 -1.92 6.55 2.00
CA PHE A 98 -3.21 7.13 1.60
C PHE A 98 -3.06 8.61 1.28
N HIS A 99 -3.77 9.07 0.25
CA HIS A 99 -3.89 10.50 -0.07
C HIS A 99 -4.71 11.19 1.03
N PRO A 100 -4.19 12.23 1.71
CA PRO A 100 -4.82 12.79 2.91
C PRO A 100 -6.19 13.43 2.65
N VAL A 101 -6.48 13.81 1.40
CA VAL A 101 -7.74 14.46 1.01
C VAL A 101 -8.70 13.52 0.28
N HIS A 102 -8.19 12.54 -0.46
CA HIS A 102 -9.00 11.79 -1.43
C HIS A 102 -9.37 10.38 -0.95
N GLY A 103 -8.68 9.84 0.05
CA GLY A 103 -8.91 8.48 0.54
C GLY A 103 -8.49 7.37 -0.44
N THR A 104 -7.97 7.73 -1.61
CA THR A 104 -7.24 6.84 -2.53
C THR A 104 -5.86 6.52 -1.98
N LEU A 105 -5.19 5.51 -2.53
CA LEU A 105 -3.91 5.04 -2.01
C LEU A 105 -2.86 4.88 -3.11
N ALA A 106 -1.62 5.11 -2.73
CA ALA A 106 -0.43 4.75 -3.47
C ALA A 106 0.20 3.48 -2.88
N THR A 107 0.67 2.59 -3.76
CA THR A 107 1.51 1.45 -3.40
C THR A 107 2.82 1.53 -4.16
N VAL A 108 3.93 1.14 -3.53
CA VAL A 108 5.25 1.05 -4.16
C VAL A 108 5.87 -0.31 -3.90
N GLY A 109 6.64 -0.84 -4.85
CA GLY A 109 7.12 -2.21 -4.76
C GLY A 109 8.49 -2.48 -5.35
N SER A 110 8.93 -3.72 -5.14
CA SER A 110 10.23 -4.21 -5.62
C SER A 110 10.32 -4.33 -7.14
N ASP A 111 9.21 -4.15 -7.85
CA ASP A 111 9.14 -4.11 -9.31
C ASP A 111 9.56 -2.75 -9.91
N GLY A 112 9.99 -1.80 -9.07
CA GLY A 112 10.42 -0.47 -9.51
C GLY A 112 9.27 0.41 -9.97
N ARG A 113 8.03 0.11 -9.56
CA ARG A 113 6.84 0.89 -9.94
C ARG A 113 6.07 1.39 -8.73
N PHE A 114 5.39 2.51 -8.91
CA PHE A 114 4.28 2.92 -8.05
C PHE A 114 2.95 2.69 -8.76
N SER A 115 1.89 2.48 -8.00
CA SER A 115 0.52 2.41 -8.51
C SER A 115 -0.42 3.19 -7.62
N PHE A 116 -1.39 3.87 -8.24
CA PHE A 116 -2.46 4.59 -7.55
C PHE A 116 -3.77 3.81 -7.68
N TRP A 117 -4.54 3.78 -6.61
CA TRP A 117 -5.71 2.92 -6.49
C TRP A 117 -6.86 3.66 -5.80
N ASP A 118 -8.06 3.35 -6.22
CA ASP A 118 -9.29 3.68 -5.52
C ASP A 118 -9.85 2.39 -4.89
N LYS A 119 -9.79 2.30 -3.56
CA LYS A 119 -10.27 1.12 -2.82
C LYS A 119 -11.79 1.01 -2.81
N ASP A 120 -12.51 2.12 -2.94
CA ASP A 120 -13.97 2.16 -2.84
C ASP A 120 -14.60 1.77 -4.18
N ALA A 121 -14.03 2.28 -5.27
CA ALA A 121 -14.37 1.83 -6.63
C ALA A 121 -13.71 0.50 -7.01
N ARG A 122 -12.73 0.02 -6.23
CA ARG A 122 -11.89 -1.16 -6.52
C ARG A 122 -11.20 -1.08 -7.87
N THR A 123 -10.68 0.11 -8.20
CA THR A 123 -10.04 0.37 -9.50
C THR A 123 -8.60 0.79 -9.34
N LYS A 124 -7.77 0.44 -10.32
CA LYS A 124 -6.44 1.02 -10.49
C LYS A 124 -6.58 2.32 -11.26
N LEU A 125 -6.04 3.41 -10.71
CA LEU A 125 -6.04 4.73 -11.33
C LEU A 125 -4.84 4.89 -12.27
N LYS A 126 -3.65 4.44 -11.84
CA LYS A 126 -2.39 4.59 -12.57
C LYS A 126 -1.38 3.51 -12.17
N THR A 127 -0.53 3.12 -13.11
CA THR A 127 0.76 2.46 -12.86
C THR A 127 1.85 3.35 -13.45
N SER A 128 2.97 3.52 -12.77
CA SER A 128 4.13 4.22 -13.35
C SER A 128 4.88 3.37 -14.37
N ASP A 129 5.78 4.02 -15.10
CA ASP A 129 6.86 3.32 -15.78
C ASP A 129 7.78 2.64 -14.76
N VAL A 130 8.55 1.66 -15.24
CA VAL A 130 9.52 0.93 -14.42
C VAL A 130 10.78 1.75 -14.23
N LEU A 131 11.24 1.87 -12.99
CA LEU A 131 12.56 2.39 -12.65
C LEU A 131 13.61 1.28 -12.74
N ASP A 132 14.87 1.69 -12.79
CA ASP A 132 16.01 0.78 -12.84
C ASP A 132 16.36 0.14 -11.48
N GLN A 133 15.62 0.49 -10.43
CA GLN A 133 15.70 -0.06 -9.06
C GLN A 133 14.33 -0.15 -8.42
N PRO A 134 14.15 -0.99 -7.39
CA PRO A 134 12.99 -0.98 -6.52
C PRO A 134 12.59 0.42 -6.03
N ILE A 135 11.30 0.61 -5.76
CA ILE A 135 10.85 1.76 -4.99
C ILE A 135 10.69 1.32 -3.53
N THR A 136 11.44 1.94 -2.63
CA THR A 136 11.61 1.43 -1.26
C THR A 136 10.70 2.08 -0.23
N ALA A 137 10.34 3.34 -0.44
CA ALA A 137 9.45 4.09 0.45
C ALA A 137 8.72 5.18 -0.33
N CYS A 138 7.55 5.60 0.18
CA CYS A 138 6.78 6.71 -0.39
C CYS A 138 5.92 7.43 0.65
N SER A 139 5.59 8.70 0.40
CA SER A 139 4.70 9.46 1.27
C SER A 139 4.03 10.61 0.51
N PHE A 140 2.97 11.15 1.08
CA PHE A 140 2.35 12.39 0.65
C PHE A 140 2.73 13.53 1.60
N ASN A 141 2.83 14.75 1.06
CA ASN A 141 2.82 15.94 1.92
C ASN A 141 1.41 16.16 2.52
N HIS A 142 1.30 17.11 3.46
CA HIS A 142 0.10 17.28 4.29
C HIS A 142 -1.22 17.48 3.51
N ASN A 143 -1.18 18.09 2.33
CA ASN A 143 -2.35 18.33 1.48
C ASN A 143 -2.47 17.36 0.30
N GLY A 144 -1.49 16.47 0.11
CA GLY A 144 -1.50 15.46 -0.95
C GLY A 144 -1.03 15.96 -2.32
N ASN A 145 -0.69 17.24 -2.47
CA ASN A 145 -0.21 17.78 -3.74
C ASN A 145 1.07 17.09 -4.22
N ILE A 146 1.97 16.74 -3.31
CA ILE A 146 3.27 16.13 -3.60
C ILE A 146 3.26 14.67 -3.14
N PHE A 147 3.47 13.76 -4.09
CA PHE A 147 3.84 12.37 -3.84
C PHE A 147 5.36 12.23 -3.92
N ALA A 148 5.99 11.85 -2.81
CA ALA A 148 7.42 11.54 -2.74
C ALA A 148 7.63 10.02 -2.80
N TYR A 149 8.66 9.56 -3.51
CA TYR A 149 9.05 8.16 -3.52
C TYR A 149 10.56 8.00 -3.72
N SER A 150 11.14 6.94 -3.13
CA SER A 150 12.58 6.67 -3.16
C SER A 150 12.90 5.48 -4.07
N SER A 151 13.92 5.63 -4.92
CA SER A 151 14.45 4.55 -5.75
C SER A 151 15.78 4.09 -5.18
N SER A 152 15.83 2.85 -4.70
CA SER A 152 16.96 2.27 -3.96
C SER A 152 16.86 0.76 -3.99
N TYR A 153 17.96 0.05 -3.74
CA TYR A 153 17.92 -1.41 -3.59
C TYR A 153 17.26 -1.80 -2.25
N ASP A 154 16.32 -2.75 -2.27
CA ASP A 154 15.48 -3.12 -1.12
C ASP A 154 15.81 -4.49 -0.51
N TRP A 155 16.95 -5.07 -0.91
CA TRP A 155 17.42 -6.39 -0.51
C TRP A 155 16.51 -7.57 -0.93
N SER A 156 15.54 -7.35 -1.81
CA SER A 156 14.59 -8.38 -2.27
C SER A 156 15.25 -9.60 -2.92
N LYS A 157 16.51 -9.48 -3.36
CA LYS A 157 17.32 -10.56 -3.94
C LYS A 157 18.62 -10.84 -3.18
N GLY A 158 18.78 -10.30 -1.96
CA GLY A 158 19.97 -10.50 -1.14
C GLY A 158 21.22 -9.75 -1.63
N HIS A 159 22.34 -9.99 -0.92
CA HIS A 159 23.57 -9.23 -1.10
C HIS A 159 24.18 -9.31 -2.50
N GLU A 160 23.98 -10.41 -3.21
CA GLU A 160 24.54 -10.66 -4.55
C GLU A 160 24.07 -9.64 -5.60
N TYR A 161 22.89 -9.05 -5.40
CA TYR A 161 22.31 -8.07 -6.32
C TYR A 161 22.48 -6.62 -5.85
N TYR A 162 23.16 -6.39 -4.72
CA TYR A 162 23.45 -5.05 -4.26
C TYR A 162 24.62 -4.45 -5.05
N ASN A 163 24.38 -3.29 -5.68
CA ASN A 163 25.42 -2.53 -6.35
C ASN A 163 25.68 -1.20 -5.60
N PRO A 164 26.80 -1.07 -4.85
CA PRO A 164 27.10 0.14 -4.08
C PRO A 164 27.42 1.36 -4.94
N GLN A 165 27.70 1.19 -6.24
CA GLN A 165 27.96 2.30 -7.16
C GLN A 165 26.66 2.91 -7.72
N LYS A 166 25.53 2.22 -7.57
CA LYS A 166 24.24 2.69 -8.07
C LYS A 166 23.67 3.74 -7.11
N LYS A 167 23.34 4.92 -7.64
CA LYS A 167 22.82 6.04 -6.84
C LYS A 167 21.41 5.78 -6.34
N ASN A 168 21.12 6.24 -5.13
CA ASN A 168 19.79 6.33 -4.59
C ASN A 168 19.17 7.68 -4.97
N TYR A 169 17.87 7.69 -5.26
CA TYR A 169 17.14 8.90 -5.63
C TYR A 169 15.89 9.08 -4.78
N ILE A 170 15.52 10.33 -4.52
CA ILE A 170 14.20 10.72 -4.03
C ILE A 170 13.55 11.55 -5.13
N PHE A 171 12.39 11.09 -5.58
CA PHE A 171 11.59 11.77 -6.60
C PHE A 171 10.36 12.41 -5.98
N LEU A 172 9.98 13.57 -6.50
CA LEU A 172 8.77 14.29 -6.13
C LEU A 172 7.87 14.40 -7.36
N ARG A 173 6.57 14.13 -7.18
CA ARG A 173 5.57 14.19 -8.23
C ARG A 173 4.37 15.02 -7.77
N ASN A 174 3.95 16.00 -8.57
CA ASN A 174 2.66 16.64 -8.37
C ASN A 174 1.55 15.67 -8.84
N ALA A 175 0.86 15.04 -7.90
CA ALA A 175 0.03 13.86 -8.18
C ALA A 175 -1.44 14.01 -7.76
N SER A 176 -1.86 15.17 -7.22
CA SER A 176 -3.22 15.34 -6.68
C SER A 176 -4.32 14.92 -7.66
N GLU A 177 -4.24 15.39 -8.92
CA GLU A 177 -5.25 15.05 -9.93
C GLU A 177 -5.21 13.57 -10.35
N GLU A 178 -4.06 12.91 -10.27
CA GLU A 178 -3.93 11.48 -10.62
C GLU A 178 -4.51 10.55 -9.55
N LEU A 179 -4.66 11.05 -8.32
CA LEU A 179 -5.24 10.33 -7.19
C LEU A 179 -6.70 10.71 -6.91
N LYS A 180 -7.27 11.62 -7.69
CA LYS A 180 -8.69 11.97 -7.59
C LYS A 180 -9.55 10.82 -8.11
N PRO A 181 -10.53 10.32 -7.33
CA PRO A 181 -11.47 9.30 -7.80
C PRO A 181 -12.16 9.73 -9.10
N ARG A 182 -12.35 8.80 -10.04
CA ARG A 182 -13.13 9.08 -11.24
C ARG A 182 -14.59 9.30 -10.85
N SER A 183 -15.20 10.40 -11.30
CA SER A 183 -16.64 10.59 -11.15
C SER A 183 -17.37 9.42 -11.80
N LYS A 184 -18.29 8.77 -11.09
CA LYS A 184 -19.26 7.88 -11.73
C LYS A 184 -20.00 8.72 -12.77
N LYS A 185 -19.82 8.45 -14.06
CA LYS A 185 -20.75 8.96 -15.08
C LYS A 185 -22.12 8.43 -14.64
N SER A 186 -23.08 9.32 -14.37
CA SER A 186 -24.47 8.87 -14.31
C SER A 186 -24.79 8.28 -15.68
N MET A 187 -25.17 7.00 -15.71
CA MET A 187 -25.92 6.48 -16.84
C MET A 187 -27.31 7.08 -16.80
#